data_AF-E4YII8-F1
#
_entry.id   AF-E4YII8-F1
#
_cell.length_a   1.000
_cell.length_b   1.000
_cell.length_c   1.000
_cell.angle_alpha   90.00
_cell.angle_beta   90.00
_cell.angle_gamma   90.00
#
_symmetry.space_group_name_H-M   'P 1'
#
loop_
_entity.id
_entity.type
_entity.pdbx_description
1 polymer ?
#
loop_
_entity_poly.entity_id
_entity_poly.type
_entity_poly.pdbx_seq_one_letter_code
_entity_poly.pdbx_strand_id
1 'polypeptide(L)'
;MRVSQMTSKNYIELSFLLYSRANSAYNESQPAVALLFLSQKMHALEFAKMLKFLLLFGSSLAFYNESCNALDLSKVCEDECNTEMNICIAASGGDYDKIHICLRNHESCFEDCPCHLNCMIGCPCDKWECPQVCTDIWGEEAGRCKDICDTRVCSCVKDCDTFDNACVQTCVEDHVHCLQRCPCGKYCPDGCPCDGFCDEQANHTALIISEWGSKVEQVPNVFKWVVDEHWWRLPNYPTGEHHVGHGSCHVTFKGQFYIIGGGGKYAADDMGDNKVSRVGPCGLEEIEQAQLPTLEEGTTKYGWAGHSCAVVNYDSGDDRVMVCSPYWPANGRDRCWYIKDVKENWEEFTQNDVAQFGHGNGAMVYVKNRAYLIGGVDTNSEANNPDYGDESGTHNFEFYTPRIGDGKGWTSLTNLPRAVKDHAALAYDRWIYVFGGVIHDNTEHMASKHVWSFEVDGDESNNDWKLHRDMALPRFGFSAIISTPRQIMLIGGHDKLGEVDTFPEDFPGTSSPMPIEKWTNEREAPLLDANGVFKEPIWLDEQVSEHTLDRYMYPAVFMVNNRWLEWEINYDCDVIPVVYKEHSFE
;
A
#
# COMPACT_ATOMS: atom_id res chain seq x y z
N MET A 1 42.61 -43.33 10.33
CA MET A 1 43.09 -44.68 9.92
C MET A 1 42.06 -45.73 10.38
N ARG A 2 42.22 -47.01 10.04
CA ARG A 2 41.15 -48.05 10.06
C ARG A 2 40.49 -48.38 11.43
N VAL A 3 39.15 -48.46 11.42
CA VAL A 3 38.27 -49.62 11.78
C VAL A 3 38.62 -50.52 12.99
N SER A 4 37.66 -50.70 13.92
CA SER A 4 37.08 -52.01 14.31
C SER A 4 35.91 -51.90 15.32
N GLN A 5 35.08 -52.95 15.44
CA GLN A 5 33.85 -53.03 16.25
C GLN A 5 33.84 -54.30 17.14
N MET A 6 32.84 -54.41 18.03
CA MET A 6 32.32 -55.66 18.67
C MET A 6 33.26 -56.35 19.69
N THR A 7 32.84 -57.27 20.57
CA THR A 7 31.62 -58.11 20.69
C THR A 7 30.99 -58.10 22.11
N SER A 8 29.95 -58.93 22.33
CA SER A 8 29.11 -59.01 23.55
C SER A 8 29.06 -60.42 24.16
N LYS A 9 28.61 -60.54 25.43
CA LYS A 9 27.55 -61.49 25.92
C LYS A 9 27.51 -61.71 27.46
N ASN A 10 26.29 -61.70 28.00
CA ASN A 10 25.69 -62.63 28.98
C ASN A 10 26.29 -62.82 30.41
N TYR A 11 25.56 -63.33 31.42
CA TYR A 11 24.14 -63.25 31.86
C TYR A 11 24.03 -64.07 33.18
N ILE A 12 23.16 -63.70 34.14
CA ILE A 12 22.85 -64.40 35.42
C ILE A 12 24.08 -64.73 36.33
N GLU A 13 23.96 -65.17 37.59
CA GLU A 13 22.81 -65.28 38.52
C GLU A 13 22.84 -64.09 39.53
N LEU A 14 22.41 -64.08 40.82
CA LEU A 14 21.75 -65.04 41.72
C LEU A 14 20.99 -64.27 42.84
N SER A 15 19.77 -64.70 43.18
CA SER A 15 18.96 -64.14 44.28
C SER A 15 18.82 -65.14 45.43
N PHE A 16 19.25 -64.82 46.67
CA PHE A 16 18.85 -65.59 47.85
C PHE A 16 18.97 -64.84 49.20
N LEU A 17 18.18 -65.33 50.18
CA LEU A 17 18.25 -65.10 51.64
C LEU A 17 17.82 -63.73 52.22
N LEU A 18 16.50 -63.63 52.41
CA LEU A 18 15.89 -62.99 53.60
C LEU A 18 16.48 -63.59 54.90
N TYR A 19 16.72 -62.80 55.96
CA TYR A 19 15.96 -62.87 57.24
C TYR A 19 16.47 -61.94 58.38
N SER A 20 15.53 -61.49 59.23
CA SER A 20 15.72 -60.85 60.56
C SER A 20 16.41 -59.45 60.58
N ARG A 21 16.05 -58.50 61.45
CA ARG A 21 15.48 -58.61 62.82
C ARG A 21 14.29 -57.66 63.08
N ALA A 22 13.55 -57.98 64.15
CA ALA A 22 12.57 -57.10 64.82
C ALA A 22 13.27 -56.14 65.82
N ASN A 23 12.63 -55.30 66.65
CA ASN A 23 11.25 -55.29 67.14
C ASN A 23 10.85 -53.93 67.78
N SER A 24 9.55 -53.78 68.13
CA SER A 24 8.95 -52.81 69.08
C SER A 24 8.97 -51.29 68.74
N ALA A 25 7.97 -50.48 69.13
CA ALA A 25 6.57 -50.75 69.52
C ALA A 25 5.77 -49.43 69.63
N TYR A 26 4.49 -49.40 69.21
CA TYR A 26 3.32 -49.00 70.04
C TYR A 26 1.96 -49.17 69.29
N ASN A 27 0.85 -49.14 70.02
CA ASN A 27 -0.54 -49.12 69.53
C ASN A 27 -0.92 -47.72 68.94
N GLU A 28 -2.07 -47.44 68.30
CA GLU A 28 -3.39 -48.10 68.33
C GLU A 28 -4.28 -47.74 67.10
N SER A 29 -5.38 -48.48 66.90
CA SER A 29 -6.51 -48.21 65.96
C SER A 29 -6.31 -48.43 64.43
N GLN A 30 -7.39 -48.28 63.65
CA GLN A 30 -7.66 -48.86 62.30
C GLN A 30 -8.23 -47.79 61.31
N PRO A 31 -8.54 -48.11 60.02
CA PRO A 31 -7.72 -48.73 58.97
C PRO A 31 -7.83 -48.05 57.56
N ALA A 32 -7.22 -48.65 56.54
CA ALA A 32 -7.76 -48.78 55.17
C ALA A 32 -7.95 -47.53 54.24
N VAL A 33 -7.04 -46.55 54.22
CA VAL A 33 -6.96 -45.56 53.11
C VAL A 33 -5.61 -45.59 52.36
N ALA A 34 -4.50 -45.89 53.03
CA ALA A 34 -3.15 -45.73 52.46
C ALA A 34 -2.76 -46.74 51.35
N LEU A 35 -3.33 -47.95 51.31
CA LEU A 35 -2.87 -48.99 50.36
C LEU A 35 -3.27 -48.74 48.90
N LEU A 36 -4.34 -47.98 48.64
CA LEU A 36 -4.76 -47.67 47.26
C LEU A 36 -3.80 -46.68 46.57
N PHE A 37 -3.29 -45.70 47.31
CA PHE A 37 -2.40 -44.65 46.77
C PHE A 37 -0.98 -45.15 46.42
N LEU A 38 -0.48 -46.18 47.11
CA LEU A 38 0.83 -46.76 46.79
C LEU A 38 0.79 -47.68 45.57
N SER A 39 -0.30 -48.44 45.39
CA SER A 39 -0.52 -49.26 44.19
C SER A 39 -0.51 -48.41 42.91
N GLN A 40 -1.32 -47.34 42.87
CA GLN A 40 -1.43 -46.47 41.69
C GLN A 40 -0.11 -45.75 41.35
N LYS A 41 0.65 -45.29 42.36
CA LYS A 41 1.93 -44.60 42.12
C LYS A 41 3.05 -45.52 41.63
N MET A 42 3.10 -46.79 42.04
CA MET A 42 4.07 -47.75 41.52
C MET A 42 3.82 -48.07 40.04
N HIS A 43 2.56 -48.28 39.64
CA HIS A 43 2.25 -48.54 38.23
C HIS A 43 2.52 -47.32 37.33
N ALA A 44 2.13 -46.11 37.75
CA ALA A 44 2.35 -44.90 36.95
C ALA A 44 3.83 -44.61 36.65
N LEU A 45 4.73 -44.84 37.62
CA LEU A 45 6.16 -44.56 37.44
C LEU A 45 6.85 -45.55 36.49
N GLU A 46 6.45 -46.84 36.51
CA GLU A 46 6.97 -47.82 35.56
C GLU A 46 6.35 -47.65 34.16
N PHE A 47 5.06 -47.29 34.05
CA PHE A 47 4.44 -46.99 32.76
C PHE A 47 5.11 -45.80 32.07
N ALA A 48 5.42 -44.72 32.82
CA ALA A 48 6.12 -43.55 32.28
C ALA A 48 7.56 -43.86 31.83
N LYS A 49 8.27 -44.76 32.52
CA LYS A 49 9.59 -45.26 32.07
C LYS A 49 9.46 -46.14 30.83
N MET A 50 8.52 -47.07 30.82
CA MET A 50 8.33 -48.01 29.72
C MET A 50 7.88 -47.29 28.44
N LEU A 51 7.03 -46.27 28.56
CA LEU A 51 6.66 -45.39 27.45
C LEU A 51 7.88 -44.62 26.90
N LYS A 52 8.71 -44.04 27.78
CA LYS A 52 9.98 -43.42 27.37
C LYS A 52 10.99 -44.41 26.77
N PHE A 53 10.95 -45.69 27.16
CA PHE A 53 11.83 -46.72 26.60
C PHE A 53 11.34 -47.23 25.23
N LEU A 54 10.02 -47.31 25.03
CA LEU A 54 9.42 -47.61 23.73
C LEU A 54 9.67 -46.48 22.71
N LEU A 55 9.51 -45.22 23.12
CA LEU A 55 9.84 -44.02 22.33
C LEU A 55 11.34 -43.87 22.00
N LEU A 56 12.21 -44.75 22.51
CA LEU A 56 13.66 -44.75 22.23
C LEU A 56 14.16 -45.99 21.48
N PHE A 57 13.29 -46.99 21.20
CA PHE A 57 13.67 -48.24 20.54
C PHE A 57 12.71 -48.68 19.42
N GLY A 58 11.81 -47.80 18.98
CA GLY A 58 11.03 -47.95 17.75
C GLY A 58 11.76 -47.49 16.49
N SER A 59 13.11 -47.46 16.47
CA SER A 59 13.87 -46.81 15.41
C SER A 59 13.97 -47.64 14.11
N SER A 60 12.91 -47.60 13.30
CA SER A 60 13.08 -47.19 11.91
C SER A 60 13.92 -45.89 11.89
N LEU A 61 14.87 -45.76 10.95
CA LEU A 61 15.62 -44.52 10.82
C LEU A 61 14.74 -43.49 10.10
N ALA A 62 13.91 -42.77 10.85
CA ALA A 62 13.15 -41.63 10.37
C ALA A 62 14.10 -40.69 9.62
N PHE A 63 13.89 -40.58 8.31
CA PHE A 63 14.86 -39.95 7.42
C PHE A 63 14.61 -38.44 7.39
N TYR A 64 15.31 -37.71 8.25
CA TYR A 64 15.21 -36.26 8.35
C TYR A 64 16.33 -35.56 7.58
N ASN A 65 15.97 -34.60 6.71
CA ASN A 65 16.93 -33.75 6.01
C ASN A 65 17.16 -32.43 6.75
N GLU A 66 18.24 -32.35 7.53
CA GLU A 66 18.68 -31.12 8.21
C GLU A 66 19.06 -29.97 7.25
N SER A 67 19.15 -30.22 5.93
CA SER A 67 19.43 -29.24 4.87
C SER A 67 18.21 -28.94 3.97
N CYS A 68 17.01 -29.25 4.45
CA CYS A 68 15.73 -29.03 3.79
C CYS A 68 15.37 -27.53 3.69
N ASN A 69 14.52 -27.14 2.72
CA ASN A 69 14.07 -25.75 2.56
C ASN A 69 12.87 -25.35 3.45
N ALA A 70 12.30 -26.29 4.22
CA ALA A 70 11.04 -26.12 4.95
C ALA A 70 11.11 -26.61 6.41
N LEU A 71 12.28 -26.44 7.06
CA LEU A 71 12.52 -26.91 8.44
C LEU A 71 11.49 -26.40 9.46
N ASP A 72 11.03 -25.15 9.29
CA ASP A 72 10.04 -24.54 10.19
C ASP A 72 8.65 -25.19 10.04
N LEU A 73 8.24 -25.47 8.79
CA LEU A 73 6.97 -26.13 8.46
C LEU A 73 6.97 -27.62 8.84
N SER A 74 8.13 -28.27 8.72
CA SER A 74 8.36 -29.65 9.18
C SER A 74 7.92 -29.82 10.63
N LYS A 75 8.32 -28.89 11.51
CA LYS A 75 7.95 -28.89 12.91
C LYS A 75 6.45 -28.66 13.17
N VAL A 76 5.80 -27.80 12.38
CA VAL A 76 4.34 -27.59 12.49
C VAL A 76 3.60 -28.90 12.21
N CYS A 77 3.98 -29.59 11.13
CA CYS A 77 3.43 -30.91 10.78
C CYS A 77 3.71 -31.97 11.87
N GLU A 78 4.92 -32.01 12.44
CA GLU A 78 5.22 -32.91 13.58
C GLU A 78 4.31 -32.67 14.79
N ASP A 79 4.08 -31.40 15.18
CA ASP A 79 3.22 -31.03 16.30
C ASP A 79 1.72 -31.31 16.01
N GLU A 80 1.27 -31.21 14.75
CA GLU A 80 -0.06 -31.64 14.29
C GLU A 80 -0.22 -33.17 14.36
N CYS A 81 0.70 -33.93 13.75
CA CYS A 81 0.71 -35.40 13.82
C CYS A 81 0.74 -35.92 15.27
N ASN A 82 1.52 -35.27 16.14
CA ASN A 82 1.54 -35.54 17.58
C ASN A 82 0.17 -35.27 18.23
N THR A 83 -0.52 -34.21 17.83
CA THR A 83 -1.86 -33.86 18.32
C THR A 83 -2.90 -34.89 17.88
N GLU A 84 -2.91 -35.28 16.61
CA GLU A 84 -3.78 -36.35 16.09
C GLU A 84 -3.56 -37.69 16.81
N MET A 85 -2.30 -38.09 17.02
CA MET A 85 -1.98 -39.31 17.77
C MET A 85 -2.58 -39.27 19.19
N ASN A 86 -2.44 -38.15 19.90
CA ASN A 86 -2.99 -37.99 21.25
C ASN A 86 -4.53 -38.08 21.25
N ILE A 87 -5.19 -37.45 20.27
CA ILE A 87 -6.65 -37.54 20.08
C ILE A 87 -7.07 -38.99 19.79
N CYS A 88 -6.36 -39.67 18.89
CA CYS A 88 -6.63 -41.07 18.52
C CYS A 88 -6.46 -42.04 19.71
N ILE A 89 -5.40 -41.87 20.51
CA ILE A 89 -5.15 -42.68 21.71
C ILE A 89 -6.22 -42.43 22.78
N ALA A 90 -6.65 -41.17 22.96
CA ALA A 90 -7.75 -40.84 23.87
C ALA A 90 -9.08 -41.46 23.41
N ALA A 91 -9.42 -41.31 22.12
CA ALA A 91 -10.62 -41.89 21.50
C ALA A 91 -10.61 -43.42 21.48
N SER A 92 -9.43 -44.06 21.53
CA SER A 92 -9.29 -45.51 21.62
C SER A 92 -9.81 -46.09 22.95
N GLY A 93 -9.93 -45.28 24.01
CA GLY A 93 -10.49 -45.72 25.30
C GLY A 93 -9.70 -46.82 26.01
N GLY A 94 -8.41 -46.96 25.69
CA GLY A 94 -7.54 -48.05 26.17
C GLY A 94 -7.57 -49.32 25.34
N ASP A 95 -8.29 -49.34 24.21
CA ASP A 95 -8.28 -50.46 23.26
C ASP A 95 -6.91 -50.60 22.58
N TYR A 96 -6.24 -51.72 22.83
CA TYR A 96 -4.86 -51.98 22.39
C TYR A 96 -4.73 -52.02 20.86
N ASP A 97 -5.69 -52.63 20.16
CA ASP A 97 -5.61 -52.77 18.70
C ASP A 97 -5.83 -51.41 18.01
N LYS A 98 -6.66 -50.55 18.60
CA LYS A 98 -6.82 -49.16 18.14
C LYS A 98 -5.60 -48.30 18.43
N ILE A 99 -4.98 -48.42 19.61
CA ILE A 99 -3.72 -47.73 19.92
C ILE A 99 -2.62 -48.12 18.92
N HIS A 100 -2.56 -49.39 18.51
CA HIS A 100 -1.65 -49.86 17.46
C HIS A 100 -1.97 -49.31 16.06
N ILE A 101 -3.22 -48.92 15.77
CA ILE A 101 -3.57 -48.16 14.57
C ILE A 101 -3.09 -46.72 14.70
N CYS A 102 -3.36 -46.05 15.83
CA CYS A 102 -2.91 -44.67 16.08
C CYS A 102 -1.39 -44.50 15.91
N LEU A 103 -0.59 -45.44 16.43
CA LEU A 103 0.87 -45.41 16.32
C LEU A 103 1.38 -45.60 14.88
N ARG A 104 0.72 -46.43 14.06
CA ARG A 104 1.08 -46.59 12.64
C ARG A 104 0.65 -45.39 11.79
N ASN A 105 -0.49 -44.79 12.11
CA ASN A 105 -0.94 -43.56 11.45
C ASN A 105 0.01 -42.40 11.79
N HIS A 106 0.50 -42.31 13.04
CA HIS A 106 1.51 -41.34 13.47
C HIS A 106 2.84 -41.49 12.73
N GLU A 107 3.36 -42.73 12.58
CA GLU A 107 4.57 -43.00 11.79
C GLU A 107 4.40 -42.56 10.32
N SER A 108 3.26 -42.89 9.69
CA SER A 108 2.95 -42.46 8.32
C SER A 108 2.79 -40.94 8.19
N CYS A 109 2.22 -40.27 9.20
CA CYS A 109 2.04 -38.82 9.23
C CYS A 109 3.39 -38.11 9.29
N PHE A 110 4.30 -38.59 10.15
CA PHE A 110 5.68 -38.11 10.23
C PHE A 110 6.46 -38.35 8.92
N GLU A 111 6.32 -39.51 8.27
CA GLU A 111 6.96 -39.76 6.97
C GLU A 111 6.48 -38.82 5.85
N ASP A 112 5.22 -38.37 5.90
CA ASP A 112 4.61 -37.45 4.93
C ASP A 112 4.87 -35.95 5.24
N CYS A 113 5.41 -35.59 6.41
CA CYS A 113 5.78 -34.20 6.74
C CYS A 113 6.95 -33.66 5.88
N PRO A 114 7.03 -32.32 5.67
CA PRO A 114 8.18 -31.69 5.03
C PRO A 114 9.50 -32.11 5.68
N CYS A 115 10.55 -32.24 4.88
CA CYS A 115 11.90 -32.67 5.29
C CYS A 115 12.04 -34.14 5.73
N HIS A 116 10.94 -34.90 5.85
CA HIS A 116 10.95 -36.33 6.17
C HIS A 116 10.94 -37.22 4.91
N LEU A 117 10.75 -38.53 5.09
CA LEU A 117 10.98 -39.57 4.07
C LEU A 117 10.29 -39.30 2.72
N ASN A 118 9.04 -38.83 2.72
CA ASN A 118 8.27 -38.64 1.49
C ASN A 118 8.31 -37.18 0.96
N CYS A 119 8.84 -36.23 1.74
CA CYS A 119 9.02 -34.82 1.37
C CYS A 119 10.46 -34.32 1.63
N MET A 120 11.48 -35.13 1.32
CA MET A 120 12.89 -34.90 1.74
C MET A 120 13.46 -33.52 1.40
N ILE A 121 13.01 -32.87 0.33
CA ILE A 121 13.51 -31.54 -0.09
C ILE A 121 12.85 -30.43 0.74
N GLY A 122 11.63 -30.67 1.24
CA GLY A 122 10.77 -29.71 1.93
C GLY A 122 9.52 -29.43 1.12
N CYS A 123 9.29 -28.17 0.79
CA CYS A 123 8.16 -27.72 -0.03
C CYS A 123 8.63 -27.23 -1.43
N PRO A 124 7.81 -27.40 -2.48
CA PRO A 124 6.51 -28.08 -2.51
C PRO A 124 6.63 -29.61 -2.37
N CYS A 125 5.55 -30.26 -1.92
CA CYS A 125 5.46 -31.72 -1.81
C CYS A 125 4.05 -32.23 -2.16
N ASP A 126 3.97 -33.46 -2.70
CA ASP A 126 2.70 -34.12 -3.07
C ASP A 126 2.01 -34.84 -1.89
N LYS A 127 2.60 -34.81 -0.68
CA LYS A 127 2.13 -35.60 0.48
C LYS A 127 1.65 -34.79 1.68
N TRP A 128 2.14 -33.57 1.81
CA TRP A 128 1.64 -32.58 2.76
C TRP A 128 1.28 -31.35 1.95
N GLU A 129 0.08 -30.80 2.17
CA GLU A 129 -0.39 -29.59 1.48
C GLU A 129 0.42 -28.39 1.99
N CYS A 130 1.60 -28.20 1.40
CA CYS A 130 2.45 -27.03 1.65
C CYS A 130 1.62 -25.75 1.50
N PRO A 131 1.48 -24.94 2.56
CA PRO A 131 0.96 -23.59 2.42
C PRO A 131 1.73 -22.87 1.32
N GLN A 132 1.05 -22.01 0.55
CA GLN A 132 1.75 -21.02 -0.27
C GLN A 132 2.79 -20.34 0.61
N VAL A 133 4.08 -20.47 0.26
CA VAL A 133 5.12 -20.06 1.19
C VAL A 133 4.97 -18.55 1.36
N CYS A 134 4.87 -18.07 2.59
CA CYS A 134 4.61 -16.66 2.84
C CYS A 134 5.64 -15.76 2.11
N THR A 135 6.89 -16.22 1.96
CA THR A 135 7.96 -15.54 1.22
C THR A 135 7.76 -15.47 -0.30
N ASP A 136 6.89 -16.31 -0.88
CA ASP A 136 6.57 -16.28 -2.32
C ASP A 136 5.52 -15.18 -2.63
N ILE A 137 4.72 -14.78 -1.63
CA ILE A 137 3.69 -13.74 -1.72
C ILE A 137 4.18 -12.41 -1.13
N TRP A 138 4.82 -12.45 0.05
CA TRP A 138 5.24 -11.30 0.86
C TRP A 138 6.76 -11.17 0.99
N GLY A 139 7.52 -11.73 0.03
CA GLY A 139 8.98 -11.78 0.07
C GLY A 139 9.66 -10.41 0.06
N GLU A 140 9.10 -9.43 -0.67
CA GLU A 140 9.64 -8.07 -0.73
C GLU A 140 9.38 -7.31 0.59
N GLU A 141 8.20 -7.46 1.20
CA GLU A 141 7.88 -6.87 2.50
C GLU A 141 8.66 -7.54 3.64
N ALA A 142 8.85 -8.86 3.61
CA ALA A 142 9.69 -9.58 4.56
C ALA A 142 11.16 -9.16 4.46
N GLY A 143 11.67 -9.00 3.23
CA GLY A 143 13.02 -8.47 2.96
C GLY A 143 13.18 -7.04 3.50
N ARG A 144 12.29 -6.13 3.11
CA ARG A 144 12.29 -4.73 3.57
C ARG A 144 12.13 -4.60 5.09
N CYS A 145 11.43 -5.53 5.74
CA CYS A 145 11.40 -5.61 7.20
C CYS A 145 12.78 -5.86 7.79
N LYS A 146 13.46 -6.89 7.29
CA LYS A 146 14.79 -7.25 7.73
C LYS A 146 15.76 -6.08 7.56
N ASP A 147 15.73 -5.38 6.43
CA ASP A 147 16.61 -4.23 6.19
C ASP A 147 16.34 -3.05 7.15
N ILE A 148 15.07 -2.80 7.52
CA ILE A 148 14.71 -1.80 8.52
C ILE A 148 15.15 -2.24 9.94
N CYS A 149 14.99 -3.51 10.29
CA CYS A 149 15.47 -4.05 11.56
C CYS A 149 17.01 -3.99 11.65
N ASP A 150 17.71 -4.42 10.59
CA ASP A 150 19.17 -4.40 10.46
C ASP A 150 19.71 -2.95 10.52
N THR A 151 19.02 -1.99 9.89
CA THR A 151 19.36 -0.56 9.99
C THR A 151 19.16 -0.02 11.41
N ARG A 152 18.05 -0.38 12.08
CA ARG A 152 17.76 0.05 13.47
C ARG A 152 18.80 -0.46 14.46
N VAL A 153 19.19 -1.74 14.39
CA VAL A 153 20.23 -2.29 15.27
C VAL A 153 21.60 -1.66 14.99
N CYS A 154 21.92 -1.34 13.72
CA CYS A 154 23.16 -0.64 13.37
C CYS A 154 23.23 0.78 13.96
N SER A 155 22.11 1.53 14.02
CA SER A 155 22.11 2.82 14.75
C SER A 155 22.22 2.59 16.25
N CYS A 156 21.36 1.73 16.83
CA CYS A 156 21.33 1.47 18.27
C CYS A 156 22.71 1.09 18.82
N VAL A 157 23.42 0.15 18.17
CA VAL A 157 24.77 -0.28 18.58
C VAL A 157 25.83 0.80 18.38
N LYS A 158 25.66 1.70 17.40
CA LYS A 158 26.55 2.86 17.17
C LYS A 158 26.36 3.95 18.22
N ASP A 159 25.15 4.09 18.75
CA ASP A 159 24.79 5.08 19.76
C ASP A 159 25.09 4.58 21.20
N CYS A 160 25.45 3.30 21.37
CA CYS A 160 25.98 2.74 22.62
C CYS A 160 27.40 3.21 22.96
N ASP A 161 27.67 3.39 24.25
CA ASP A 161 28.99 3.75 24.76
C ASP A 161 30.03 2.63 24.53
N THR A 162 31.31 3.00 24.39
CA THR A 162 32.35 1.98 24.15
C THR A 162 32.52 1.11 25.39
N PHE A 163 32.27 -0.19 25.25
CA PHE A 163 32.19 -1.22 26.31
C PHE A 163 30.87 -1.28 27.11
N ASP A 164 29.80 -0.56 26.73
CA ASP A 164 28.47 -0.83 27.29
C ASP A 164 27.82 -2.07 26.64
N ASN A 165 28.20 -3.22 27.17
CA ASN A 165 27.64 -4.52 26.75
C ASN A 165 26.15 -4.66 27.07
N ALA A 166 25.59 -3.88 28.01
CA ALA A 166 24.16 -3.94 28.33
C ALA A 166 23.34 -3.19 27.27
N CYS A 167 23.79 -2.00 26.86
CA CYS A 167 23.21 -1.27 25.73
C CYS A 167 23.23 -2.13 24.45
N VAL A 168 24.39 -2.71 24.11
CA VAL A 168 24.54 -3.58 22.93
C VAL A 168 23.65 -4.83 23.00
N GLN A 169 23.48 -5.43 24.19
CA GLN A 169 22.57 -6.56 24.37
C GLN A 169 21.11 -6.16 24.12
N THR A 170 20.65 -5.04 24.67
CA THR A 170 19.28 -4.52 24.43
C THR A 170 19.03 -4.30 22.94
N CYS A 171 19.97 -3.68 22.22
CA CYS A 171 19.86 -3.48 20.77
C CYS A 171 19.68 -4.80 19.99
N VAL A 172 20.33 -5.88 20.42
CA VAL A 172 20.22 -7.21 19.79
C VAL A 172 18.91 -7.91 20.18
N GLU A 173 18.42 -7.72 21.41
CA GLU A 173 17.11 -8.24 21.84
C GLU A 173 15.96 -7.52 21.09
N ASP A 174 16.04 -6.21 20.94
CA ASP A 174 15.11 -5.42 20.12
C ASP A 174 15.17 -5.78 18.63
N HIS A 175 16.36 -6.07 18.10
CA HIS A 175 16.54 -6.58 16.73
C HIS A 175 15.80 -7.91 16.51
N VAL A 176 15.97 -8.87 17.43
CA VAL A 176 15.26 -10.15 17.39
C VAL A 176 13.75 -9.97 17.54
N HIS A 177 13.29 -9.02 18.36
CA HIS A 177 11.87 -8.69 18.48
C HIS A 177 11.29 -7.99 17.24
N CYS A 178 12.10 -7.18 16.54
CA CYS A 178 11.76 -6.58 15.25
C CYS A 178 11.59 -7.68 14.18
N LEU A 179 12.60 -8.56 14.02
CA LEU A 179 12.56 -9.66 13.05
C LEU A 179 11.40 -10.65 13.31
N GLN A 180 11.02 -10.88 14.56
CA GLN A 180 9.88 -11.74 14.89
C GLN A 180 8.51 -11.13 14.53
N ARG A 181 8.42 -9.83 14.23
CA ARG A 181 7.20 -9.13 13.78
C ARG A 181 7.16 -8.85 12.28
N CYS A 182 8.20 -9.23 11.54
CA CYS A 182 8.20 -9.17 10.08
C CYS A 182 7.10 -10.06 9.46
N PRO A 183 6.65 -9.76 8.23
CA PRO A 183 5.95 -10.70 7.37
C PRO A 183 6.71 -12.03 7.32
N CYS A 184 5.98 -13.13 7.42
CA CYS A 184 6.51 -14.49 7.53
C CYS A 184 7.34 -14.76 8.81
N GLY A 185 7.33 -13.81 9.75
CA GLY A 185 7.99 -13.90 11.05
C GLY A 185 7.11 -14.57 12.11
N LYS A 186 7.72 -14.89 13.25
CA LYS A 186 7.12 -15.68 14.34
C LYS A 186 5.75 -15.18 14.84
N TYR A 187 5.49 -13.87 14.81
CA TYR A 187 4.22 -13.26 15.24
C TYR A 187 3.37 -12.77 14.06
N CYS A 188 3.74 -13.12 12.84
CA CYS A 188 3.11 -12.70 11.58
C CYS A 188 3.35 -13.78 10.49
N PRO A 189 2.98 -15.06 10.74
CA PRO A 189 3.40 -16.19 9.91
C PRO A 189 2.75 -16.19 8.51
N ASP A 190 1.51 -15.71 8.42
CA ASP A 190 0.72 -15.64 7.17
C ASP A 190 1.08 -14.43 6.30
N GLY A 191 2.02 -13.59 6.77
CA GLY A 191 2.38 -12.33 6.13
C GLY A 191 1.35 -11.24 6.41
N CYS A 192 0.96 -10.49 5.38
CA CYS A 192 0.21 -9.24 5.59
C CYS A 192 -1.31 -9.36 5.44
N PRO A 193 -2.09 -8.64 6.29
CA PRO A 193 -1.67 -7.61 7.26
C PRO A 193 -1.32 -8.16 8.67
N CYS A 194 -0.36 -7.53 9.35
CA CYS A 194 0.00 -7.79 10.75
C CYS A 194 0.61 -6.56 11.46
N ASP A 195 0.44 -6.50 12.78
CA ASP A 195 0.75 -5.30 13.57
C ASP A 195 2.25 -4.93 13.61
N GLY A 196 2.57 -3.71 13.18
CA GLY A 196 3.85 -3.06 13.44
C GLY A 196 4.99 -3.42 12.49
N PHE A 197 4.75 -4.25 11.46
CA PHE A 197 5.57 -4.20 10.26
C PHE A 197 4.81 -4.23 8.93
N CYS A 198 3.73 -5.01 8.77
CA CYS A 198 2.99 -4.95 7.51
C CYS A 198 2.51 -3.53 7.28
N ASP A 199 3.09 -2.97 6.22
CA ASP A 199 3.60 -1.62 6.34
C ASP A 199 2.45 -0.61 6.33
N GLU A 200 2.62 0.52 6.99
CA GLU A 200 1.67 1.62 6.80
C GLU A 200 1.75 2.15 5.35
N GLN A 201 2.83 1.81 4.64
CA GLN A 201 3.04 1.86 3.17
C GLN A 201 2.91 0.47 2.45
N ALA A 202 2.16 -0.47 3.02
CA ALA A 202 1.54 -1.64 2.34
C ALA A 202 0.04 -1.77 2.67
N ASN A 203 -0.40 -1.02 3.68
CA ASN A 203 -1.74 -0.45 3.84
C ASN A 203 -2.03 0.63 2.77
N HIS A 204 -1.58 0.39 1.53
CA HIS A 204 -1.80 1.25 0.39
C HIS A 204 -3.06 0.82 -0.35
N THR A 205 -4.17 1.44 0.06
CA THR A 205 -5.45 1.28 -0.60
C THR A 205 -5.84 2.63 -1.20
N ALA A 206 -6.17 2.66 -2.49
CA ALA A 206 -6.63 3.85 -3.17
C ALA A 206 -8.13 4.04 -2.89
N LEU A 207 -8.49 5.13 -2.21
CA LEU A 207 -9.85 5.66 -2.22
C LEU A 207 -10.04 6.40 -3.54
N ILE A 208 -11.01 5.99 -4.34
CA ILE A 208 -11.30 6.49 -5.68
C ILE A 208 -12.73 7.06 -5.68
N ILE A 209 -12.84 8.39 -5.81
CA ILE A 209 -14.10 9.13 -5.86
C ILE A 209 -14.24 9.81 -7.21
N SER A 210 -15.38 9.67 -7.88
CA SER A 210 -15.68 10.29 -9.17
C SER A 210 -17.19 10.41 -9.31
N GLU A 211 -17.69 11.50 -9.86
CA GLU A 211 -19.12 11.74 -10.11
C GLU A 211 -19.46 12.09 -11.56
N TRP A 212 -18.46 12.32 -12.41
CA TRP A 212 -18.69 12.93 -13.72
C TRP A 212 -19.25 11.96 -14.76
N GLY A 213 -20.13 12.49 -15.64
CA GLY A 213 -20.50 11.81 -16.87
C GLY A 213 -21.50 10.65 -16.74
N SER A 214 -22.17 10.46 -15.60
CA SER A 214 -23.14 9.37 -15.43
C SER A 214 -24.46 9.79 -14.77
N LYS A 215 -25.56 9.48 -15.48
CA LYS A 215 -26.94 9.42 -14.92
C LYS A 215 -27.14 8.26 -13.93
N VAL A 216 -26.14 7.38 -13.82
CA VAL A 216 -26.00 6.40 -12.74
C VAL A 216 -25.12 7.02 -11.65
N GLU A 217 -25.49 6.82 -10.40
CA GLU A 217 -24.69 7.21 -9.24
C GLU A 217 -23.38 6.42 -9.21
N GLN A 218 -22.24 7.10 -9.39
CA GLN A 218 -20.92 6.50 -9.22
C GLN A 218 -20.66 6.33 -7.73
N VAL A 219 -20.68 5.08 -7.28
CA VAL A 219 -20.39 4.71 -5.89
C VAL A 219 -18.87 4.78 -5.67
N PRO A 220 -18.37 5.54 -4.67
CA PRO A 220 -16.95 5.58 -4.34
C PRO A 220 -16.35 4.19 -4.09
N ASN A 221 -15.10 4.00 -4.48
CA ASN A 221 -14.45 2.69 -4.41
C ASN A 221 -13.16 2.75 -3.59
N VAL A 222 -12.80 1.58 -3.10
CA VAL A 222 -11.63 1.31 -2.28
C VAL A 222 -10.92 0.17 -3.00
N PHE A 223 -9.72 0.43 -3.51
CA PHE A 223 -8.96 -0.50 -4.35
C PHE A 223 -7.56 -0.75 -3.82
N LYS A 224 -7.20 -2.01 -3.59
CA LYS A 224 -5.88 -2.43 -3.12
C LYS A 224 -5.28 -3.41 -4.12
N TRP A 225 -4.03 -3.21 -4.50
CA TRP A 225 -3.36 -4.05 -5.49
C TRP A 225 -1.89 -4.23 -5.13
N VAL A 226 -1.62 -5.21 -4.27
CA VAL A 226 -0.25 -5.57 -3.85
C VAL A 226 0.21 -6.77 -4.67
N VAL A 227 -0.28 -7.96 -4.31
CA VAL A 227 -0.24 -9.17 -5.14
C VAL A 227 -1.55 -9.27 -5.93
N ASP A 228 -2.64 -9.68 -5.27
CA ASP A 228 -3.98 -9.76 -5.87
C ASP A 228 -4.74 -8.42 -5.79
N GLU A 229 -5.61 -8.20 -6.77
CA GLU A 229 -6.59 -7.11 -6.78
C GLU A 229 -7.69 -7.34 -5.74
N HIS A 230 -7.98 -6.31 -4.95
CA HIS A 230 -9.11 -6.29 -4.03
C HIS A 230 -9.94 -5.04 -4.27
N TRP A 231 -11.23 -5.23 -4.56
CA TRP A 231 -12.18 -4.16 -4.89
C TRP A 231 -13.35 -4.12 -3.91
N TRP A 232 -13.56 -2.95 -3.28
CA TRP A 232 -14.74 -2.69 -2.45
C TRP A 232 -15.47 -1.44 -2.92
N ARG A 233 -16.80 -1.48 -2.91
CA ARG A 233 -17.69 -0.33 -3.16
C ARG A 233 -18.16 0.22 -1.82
N LEU A 234 -18.31 1.54 -1.72
CA LEU A 234 -18.83 2.24 -0.55
C LEU A 234 -20.25 2.81 -0.82
N PRO A 235 -21.29 1.96 -0.95
CA PRO A 235 -22.64 2.42 -1.33
C PRO A 235 -23.30 3.34 -0.29
N ASN A 236 -22.81 3.36 0.94
CA ASN A 236 -23.31 4.20 2.03
C ASN A 236 -22.40 5.43 2.30
N TYR A 237 -21.49 5.77 1.37
CA TYR A 237 -20.62 6.96 1.48
C TYR A 237 -21.20 8.11 0.63
N PRO A 238 -21.98 9.05 1.22
CA PRO A 238 -22.60 10.13 0.46
C PRO A 238 -21.57 11.17 -0.02
N THR A 239 -21.59 11.45 -1.32
CA THR A 239 -20.90 12.59 -1.94
C THR A 239 -21.77 13.85 -1.99
N GLY A 240 -23.10 13.72 -1.79
CA GLY A 240 -24.02 14.86 -1.60
C GLY A 240 -24.13 15.78 -2.82
N GLU A 241 -23.94 17.08 -2.60
CA GLU A 241 -23.76 18.08 -3.67
C GLU A 241 -22.29 18.53 -3.79
N HIS A 242 -21.33 17.68 -3.39
CA HIS A 242 -19.90 17.99 -3.35
C HIS A 242 -19.21 17.46 -4.62
N HIS A 243 -19.16 18.32 -5.65
CA HIS A 243 -18.89 17.94 -7.04
C HIS A 243 -17.49 17.40 -7.32
N VAL A 244 -17.28 16.09 -7.15
CA VAL A 244 -16.05 15.39 -7.57
C VAL A 244 -16.11 15.11 -9.07
N GLY A 245 -16.11 16.20 -9.83
CA GLY A 245 -16.37 16.21 -11.26
C GLY A 245 -15.24 16.82 -12.09
N HIS A 246 -15.59 17.21 -13.32
CA HIS A 246 -14.67 17.71 -14.33
C HIS A 246 -13.80 18.85 -13.80
N GLY A 247 -12.49 18.61 -13.76
CA GLY A 247 -11.50 19.58 -13.31
C GLY A 247 -11.69 20.08 -11.87
N SER A 248 -12.23 19.22 -11.00
CA SER A 248 -11.94 19.31 -9.55
C SER A 248 -10.49 18.94 -9.31
N CYS A 249 -9.88 19.48 -8.24
CA CYS A 249 -8.52 19.14 -7.85
C CYS A 249 -8.46 18.60 -6.42
N HIS A 250 -7.47 17.76 -6.11
CA HIS A 250 -7.40 17.04 -4.84
C HIS A 250 -5.98 17.04 -4.24
N VAL A 251 -5.89 17.16 -2.92
CA VAL A 251 -4.63 17.20 -2.17
C VAL A 251 -4.73 16.50 -0.81
N THR A 252 -3.62 15.90 -0.39
CA THR A 252 -3.39 15.48 1.01
C THR A 252 -2.62 16.59 1.72
N PHE A 253 -3.25 17.34 2.63
CA PHE A 253 -2.63 18.46 3.34
C PHE A 253 -2.81 18.32 4.85
N LYS A 254 -1.73 18.50 5.62
CA LYS A 254 -1.71 18.34 7.09
C LYS A 254 -2.33 17.01 7.59
N GLY A 255 -2.17 15.93 6.80
CA GLY A 255 -2.72 14.60 7.11
C GLY A 255 -4.20 14.40 6.79
N GLN A 256 -4.88 15.39 6.19
CA GLN A 256 -6.28 15.33 5.76
C GLN A 256 -6.38 15.40 4.24
N PHE A 257 -7.31 14.64 3.67
CA PHE A 257 -7.64 14.68 2.24
C PHE A 257 -8.69 15.74 1.95
N TYR A 258 -8.46 16.52 0.89
CA TYR A 258 -9.36 17.57 0.41
C TYR A 258 -9.62 17.46 -1.09
N ILE A 259 -10.83 17.80 -1.50
CA ILE A 259 -11.26 18.02 -2.87
C ILE A 259 -11.71 19.47 -2.98
N ILE A 260 -11.27 20.14 -4.05
CA ILE A 260 -11.30 21.59 -4.21
C ILE A 260 -11.97 21.87 -5.56
N GLY A 261 -13.02 22.70 -5.55
CA GLY A 261 -13.84 23.04 -6.71
C GLY A 261 -14.36 21.81 -7.47
N GLY A 262 -14.55 22.00 -8.78
CA GLY A 262 -15.10 21.02 -9.73
C GLY A 262 -16.27 21.58 -10.52
N GLY A 263 -16.45 21.11 -11.76
CA GLY A 263 -17.71 21.26 -12.48
C GLY A 263 -18.71 20.18 -12.05
N GLY A 264 -19.98 20.55 -11.87
CA GLY A 264 -21.04 19.65 -11.43
C GLY A 264 -21.45 18.58 -12.45
N LYS A 265 -22.47 17.82 -12.07
CA LYS A 265 -22.71 16.45 -12.55
C LYS A 265 -23.05 16.29 -14.05
N TYR A 266 -23.45 17.36 -14.76
CA TYR A 266 -24.13 17.21 -16.05
C TYR A 266 -23.72 18.12 -17.21
N ALA A 267 -22.87 19.14 -17.06
CA ALA A 267 -22.68 20.11 -18.14
C ALA A 267 -21.30 20.80 -18.20
N ALA A 268 -20.99 21.30 -19.39
CA ALA A 268 -19.93 22.27 -19.65
C ALA A 268 -20.40 23.73 -19.49
N ASP A 269 -21.69 23.95 -19.22
CA ASP A 269 -22.23 25.25 -18.79
C ASP A 269 -22.21 25.44 -17.26
N ASP A 270 -21.84 24.41 -16.51
CA ASP A 270 -21.52 24.54 -15.09
C ASP A 270 -20.16 25.24 -14.96
N MET A 271 -20.22 26.45 -14.38
CA MET A 271 -19.14 27.45 -14.44
C MET A 271 -18.07 27.20 -13.37
N GLY A 272 -18.06 25.99 -12.79
CA GLY A 272 -17.24 25.57 -11.66
C GLY A 272 -17.84 25.96 -10.32
N ASP A 273 -17.61 25.13 -9.32
CA ASP A 273 -18.00 25.35 -7.93
C ASP A 273 -16.87 26.01 -7.13
N ASN A 274 -17.20 26.72 -6.05
CA ASN A 274 -16.25 27.29 -5.10
C ASN A 274 -16.01 26.42 -3.86
N LYS A 275 -16.80 25.34 -3.68
CA LYS A 275 -16.70 24.45 -2.53
C LYS A 275 -15.30 23.89 -2.34
N VAL A 276 -14.93 23.73 -1.08
CA VAL A 276 -13.83 22.85 -0.64
C VAL A 276 -14.43 21.83 0.30
N SER A 277 -14.20 20.55 0.00
CA SER A 277 -14.72 19.42 0.75
C SER A 277 -13.58 18.59 1.32
N ARG A 278 -13.74 18.07 2.53
CA ARG A 278 -12.83 17.05 3.09
C ARG A 278 -13.43 15.66 2.93
N VAL A 279 -12.56 14.66 2.80
CA VAL A 279 -12.94 13.25 2.96
C VAL A 279 -13.18 13.01 4.45
N GLY A 280 -14.41 12.66 4.83
CA GLY A 280 -14.81 12.36 6.20
C GLY A 280 -15.24 10.89 6.37
N PRO A 281 -15.53 10.45 7.60
CA PRO A 281 -15.88 9.06 7.90
C PRO A 281 -17.22 8.60 7.33
N CYS A 282 -18.10 9.55 7.01
CA CYS A 282 -19.47 9.28 6.56
C CYS A 282 -19.82 10.05 5.29
N GLY A 283 -18.84 10.26 4.40
CA GLY A 283 -19.04 10.99 3.15
C GLY A 283 -18.04 12.12 2.92
N LEU A 284 -18.29 12.90 1.87
CA LEU A 284 -17.64 14.20 1.70
C LEU A 284 -18.31 15.23 2.60
N GLU A 285 -17.50 16.07 3.25
CA GLU A 285 -17.98 17.15 4.11
C GLU A 285 -17.48 18.49 3.59
N GLU A 286 -18.39 19.39 3.20
CA GLU A 286 -18.05 20.76 2.82
C GLU A 286 -17.53 21.59 4.00
N ILE A 287 -16.51 22.40 3.74
CA ILE A 287 -15.96 23.37 4.68
C ILE A 287 -16.45 24.75 4.27
N GLU A 288 -17.57 25.19 4.86
CA GLU A 288 -18.21 26.50 4.60
C GLU A 288 -17.24 27.69 4.74
N GLN A 289 -16.20 27.56 5.55
CA GLN A 289 -15.19 28.60 5.78
C GLN A 289 -14.10 28.65 4.69
N ALA A 290 -13.91 27.56 3.95
CA ALA A 290 -12.78 27.36 3.02
C ALA A 290 -13.15 27.65 1.56
N GLN A 291 -14.25 28.35 1.31
CA GLN A 291 -14.78 28.58 -0.03
C GLN A 291 -13.81 29.40 -0.89
N LEU A 292 -13.54 28.92 -2.10
CA LEU A 292 -12.74 29.64 -3.09
C LEU A 292 -13.41 30.98 -3.48
N PRO A 293 -12.64 31.97 -3.95
CA PRO A 293 -13.20 33.25 -4.37
C PRO A 293 -13.90 33.11 -5.72
N THR A 294 -15.12 33.66 -5.81
CA THR A 294 -15.87 33.74 -7.08
C THR A 294 -15.14 34.67 -8.05
N LEU A 295 -14.95 34.21 -9.28
CA LEU A 295 -14.32 34.97 -10.35
C LEU A 295 -15.41 35.68 -11.17
N GLU A 296 -15.11 36.87 -11.70
CA GLU A 296 -16.09 37.70 -12.39
C GLU A 296 -15.56 38.20 -13.74
N GLU A 297 -16.32 38.00 -14.82
CA GLU A 297 -16.09 38.62 -16.12
C GLU A 297 -17.35 39.39 -16.56
N GLY A 298 -17.26 40.73 -16.51
CA GLY A 298 -18.37 41.62 -16.80
C GLY A 298 -19.50 41.53 -15.77
N THR A 299 -20.57 40.81 -16.11
CA THR A 299 -21.70 40.49 -15.21
C THR A 299 -21.78 39.01 -14.84
N THR A 300 -20.91 38.19 -15.44
CA THR A 300 -20.94 36.74 -15.31
C THR A 300 -20.04 36.31 -14.15
N LYS A 301 -20.52 35.36 -13.34
CA LYS A 301 -19.79 34.77 -12.22
C LYS A 301 -19.36 33.36 -12.57
N TYR A 302 -18.16 33.00 -12.15
CA TYR A 302 -17.54 31.69 -12.37
C TYR A 302 -17.01 31.19 -11.04
N GLY A 303 -17.04 29.88 -10.84
CA GLY A 303 -16.26 29.23 -9.80
C GLY A 303 -15.09 28.46 -10.41
N TRP A 304 -14.74 27.34 -9.79
CA TRP A 304 -13.44 26.71 -9.98
C TRP A 304 -13.52 25.33 -10.60
N ALA A 305 -13.50 25.27 -11.93
CA ALA A 305 -13.32 24.03 -12.69
C ALA A 305 -12.09 24.11 -13.61
N GLY A 306 -11.48 22.95 -13.89
CA GLY A 306 -10.31 22.83 -14.75
C GLY A 306 -9.02 23.40 -14.12
N HIS A 307 -9.00 23.60 -12.82
CA HIS A 307 -7.86 24.20 -12.12
C HIS A 307 -6.85 23.15 -11.67
N SER A 308 -5.60 23.56 -11.53
CA SER A 308 -4.53 22.74 -10.96
C SER A 308 -4.25 23.13 -9.52
N CYS A 309 -3.87 22.18 -8.67
CA CYS A 309 -3.57 22.43 -7.27
C CYS A 309 -2.43 21.52 -6.77
N ALA A 310 -1.71 21.97 -5.76
CA ALA A 310 -0.64 21.21 -5.11
C ALA A 310 -0.42 21.70 -3.68
N VAL A 311 0.14 20.84 -2.82
CA VAL A 311 0.77 21.30 -1.58
C VAL A 311 2.14 21.84 -1.91
N VAL A 312 2.43 23.06 -1.44
CA VAL A 312 3.67 23.78 -1.70
C VAL A 312 4.31 24.09 -0.36
N ASN A 313 5.38 23.36 -0.04
CA ASN A 313 6.15 23.59 1.17
C ASN A 313 7.09 24.78 0.96
N TYR A 314 7.24 25.61 1.99
CA TYR A 314 8.09 26.80 1.97
C TYR A 314 9.35 26.55 2.81
N ASP A 315 10.49 27.15 2.43
CA ASP A 315 11.77 27.05 3.18
C ASP A 315 11.64 27.45 4.68
N SER A 316 10.57 28.19 5.03
CA SER A 316 10.21 28.62 6.38
C SER A 316 9.34 27.64 7.18
N GLY A 317 8.93 26.50 6.61
CA GLY A 317 7.94 25.58 7.19
C GLY A 317 6.50 26.12 7.19
N ASP A 318 6.20 27.07 6.29
CA ASP A 318 4.89 27.72 6.13
C ASP A 318 4.13 27.08 4.97
N ASP A 319 3.89 25.77 5.07
CA ASP A 319 3.31 24.95 4.00
C ASP A 319 1.88 25.37 3.65
N ARG A 320 1.57 25.43 2.35
CA ARG A 320 0.28 25.95 1.84
C ARG A 320 -0.30 25.01 0.79
N VAL A 321 -1.62 25.04 0.64
CA VAL A 321 -2.25 24.57 -0.60
C VAL A 321 -2.23 25.73 -1.60
N MET A 322 -1.74 25.47 -2.80
CA MET A 322 -1.73 26.40 -3.93
C MET A 322 -2.76 25.91 -4.96
N VAL A 323 -3.54 26.84 -5.51
CA VAL A 323 -4.58 26.59 -6.51
C VAL A 323 -4.40 27.60 -7.64
N CYS A 324 -4.32 27.12 -8.88
CA CYS A 324 -3.96 27.92 -10.04
C CYS A 324 -4.80 27.56 -11.27
N SER A 325 -4.92 28.51 -12.17
CA SER A 325 -5.30 28.28 -13.56
C SER A 325 -6.66 27.60 -13.78
N PRO A 326 -7.76 28.16 -13.27
CA PRO A 326 -9.10 27.69 -13.59
C PRO A 326 -9.38 27.84 -15.09
N TYR A 327 -10.09 26.90 -15.69
CA TYR A 327 -10.42 26.93 -17.11
C TYR A 327 -11.37 28.09 -17.48
N TRP A 328 -12.14 28.58 -16.51
CA TRP A 328 -12.99 29.76 -16.62
C TRP A 328 -12.77 30.77 -15.48
N PRO A 329 -12.97 32.09 -15.68
CA PRO A 329 -13.15 32.76 -16.98
C PRO A 329 -11.90 32.63 -17.85
N ALA A 330 -12.04 32.86 -19.16
CA ALA A 330 -10.90 32.73 -20.09
C ALA A 330 -9.74 33.68 -19.73
N ASN A 331 -10.05 34.84 -19.15
CA ASN A 331 -9.09 35.83 -18.64
C ASN A 331 -8.52 35.52 -17.23
N GLY A 332 -8.87 34.36 -16.65
CA GLY A 332 -8.41 33.92 -15.33
C GLY A 332 -7.50 32.69 -15.35
N ARG A 333 -7.26 32.07 -16.52
CA ARG A 333 -6.49 30.82 -16.67
C ARG A 333 -5.03 30.93 -16.20
N ASP A 334 -4.53 32.13 -15.97
CA ASP A 334 -3.19 32.48 -15.46
C ASP A 334 -3.13 32.78 -13.95
N ARG A 335 -4.28 32.99 -13.28
CA ARG A 335 -4.32 33.45 -11.89
C ARG A 335 -4.19 32.31 -10.88
N CYS A 336 -3.59 32.65 -9.73
CA CYS A 336 -3.31 31.72 -8.64
C CYS A 336 -3.74 32.29 -7.28
N TRP A 337 -4.10 31.39 -6.37
CA TRP A 337 -4.44 31.63 -4.97
C TRP A 337 -3.74 30.61 -4.07
N TYR A 338 -3.67 30.90 -2.78
CA TYR A 338 -3.18 29.96 -1.78
C TYR A 338 -3.95 30.06 -0.47
N ILE A 339 -3.81 29.02 0.36
CA ILE A 339 -4.36 28.97 1.71
C ILE A 339 -3.38 28.22 2.64
N LYS A 340 -3.17 28.75 3.85
CA LYS A 340 -2.27 28.18 4.87
C LYS A 340 -2.94 27.10 5.71
N ASP A 341 -4.21 27.29 6.02
CA ASP A 341 -5.06 26.32 6.71
C ASP A 341 -6.48 26.47 6.17
N VAL A 342 -7.18 25.37 5.91
CA VAL A 342 -8.54 25.41 5.35
C VAL A 342 -9.57 26.09 6.27
N LYS A 343 -9.18 26.48 7.50
CA LYS A 343 -9.99 27.29 8.42
C LYS A 343 -9.73 28.80 8.30
N GLU A 344 -8.78 29.20 7.47
CA GLU A 344 -8.46 30.60 7.14
C GLU A 344 -9.08 30.98 5.78
N ASN A 345 -8.89 32.23 5.33
CA ASN A 345 -9.37 32.67 4.01
C ASN A 345 -8.34 32.33 2.92
N TRP A 346 -8.80 32.14 1.68
CA TRP A 346 -7.92 32.15 0.51
C TRP A 346 -7.32 33.53 0.26
N GLU A 347 -6.02 33.58 -0.01
CA GLU A 347 -5.28 34.79 -0.39
C GLU A 347 -4.88 34.71 -1.87
N GLU A 348 -5.10 35.79 -2.63
CA GLU A 348 -4.69 35.87 -4.04
C GLU A 348 -3.20 36.18 -4.17
N PHE A 349 -2.53 35.60 -5.17
CA PHE A 349 -1.20 36.03 -5.56
C PHE A 349 -1.24 37.45 -6.14
N THR A 350 -0.45 38.35 -5.57
CA THR A 350 -0.43 39.75 -6.00
C THR A 350 0.09 39.92 -7.42
N GLN A 351 -0.33 40.99 -8.10
CA GLN A 351 0.16 41.30 -9.44
C GLN A 351 1.70 41.32 -9.46
N ASN A 352 2.31 40.60 -10.43
CA ASN A 352 3.70 40.11 -10.52
C ASN A 352 3.95 38.65 -10.06
N ASP A 353 3.04 38.01 -9.33
CA ASP A 353 3.12 36.58 -8.93
C ASP A 353 2.13 35.67 -9.70
N VAL A 354 1.50 36.21 -10.75
CA VAL A 354 0.59 35.53 -11.70
C VAL A 354 1.41 34.68 -12.69
N ALA A 355 0.83 33.57 -13.18
CA ALA A 355 1.47 32.71 -14.19
C ALA A 355 1.83 33.49 -15.47
N GLN A 356 2.86 33.06 -16.22
CA GLN A 356 3.18 33.68 -17.51
C GLN A 356 2.17 33.30 -18.60
N PHE A 357 1.46 32.20 -18.42
CA PHE A 357 0.45 31.68 -19.36
C PHE A 357 -0.75 31.10 -18.63
N GLY A 358 -1.84 30.89 -19.36
CA GLY A 358 -2.93 30.06 -18.90
C GLY A 358 -2.60 28.56 -18.94
N HIS A 359 -3.03 27.85 -17.89
CA HIS A 359 -2.86 26.40 -17.71
C HIS A 359 -4.19 25.69 -17.37
N GLY A 360 -5.32 26.16 -17.91
CA GLY A 360 -6.64 25.55 -17.67
C GLY A 360 -6.73 24.12 -18.22
N ASN A 361 -7.21 23.16 -17.45
CA ASN A 361 -7.10 21.71 -17.71
C ASN A 361 -5.63 21.24 -17.90
N GLY A 362 -4.67 21.95 -17.32
CA GLY A 362 -3.29 21.50 -17.14
C GLY A 362 -3.13 20.62 -15.90
N ALA A 363 -1.89 20.51 -15.41
CA ALA A 363 -1.59 19.89 -14.12
C ALA A 363 -0.56 20.71 -13.33
N MET A 364 -0.57 20.57 -12.00
CA MET A 364 0.45 21.14 -11.11
C MET A 364 1.11 20.05 -10.25
N VAL A 365 2.42 20.12 -10.12
CA VAL A 365 3.21 19.24 -9.24
C VAL A 365 4.20 20.05 -8.39
N TYR A 366 4.58 19.53 -7.23
CA TYR A 366 5.59 20.14 -6.36
C TYR A 366 6.83 19.24 -6.26
N VAL A 367 8.02 19.80 -6.49
CA VAL A 367 9.30 19.09 -6.39
C VAL A 367 10.44 20.08 -6.13
N LYS A 368 11.40 19.68 -5.28
CA LYS A 368 12.62 20.46 -4.98
C LYS A 368 12.36 21.95 -4.73
N ASN A 369 11.45 22.21 -3.80
CA ASN A 369 11.04 23.53 -3.31
C ASN A 369 10.62 24.49 -4.44
N ARG A 370 9.80 23.97 -5.37
CA ARG A 370 9.11 24.69 -6.45
C ARG A 370 7.78 24.01 -6.80
N ALA A 371 6.78 24.80 -7.14
CA ALA A 371 5.56 24.33 -7.81
C ALA A 371 5.72 24.50 -9.32
N TYR A 372 5.18 23.57 -10.11
CA TYR A 372 5.33 23.52 -11.57
C TYR A 372 3.97 23.42 -12.24
N LEU A 373 3.65 24.35 -13.14
CA LEU A 373 2.46 24.30 -14.00
C LEU A 373 2.83 23.74 -15.38
N ILE A 374 1.98 22.86 -15.89
CA ILE A 374 2.27 22.03 -17.06
C ILE A 374 1.05 21.97 -17.98
N GLY A 375 1.22 22.27 -19.28
CA GLY A 375 0.20 22.13 -20.32
C GLY A 375 -1.10 22.87 -20.01
N GLY A 376 -2.23 22.33 -20.46
CA GLY A 376 -3.55 22.95 -20.29
C GLY A 376 -3.93 23.87 -21.44
N VAL A 377 -4.60 24.99 -21.15
CA VAL A 377 -5.11 25.95 -22.14
C VAL A 377 -4.84 27.39 -21.68
N ASP A 378 -4.35 28.22 -22.61
CA ASP A 378 -3.95 29.61 -22.37
C ASP A 378 -5.16 30.57 -22.30
N THR A 379 -4.93 31.78 -21.79
CA THR A 379 -5.86 32.92 -21.88
C THR A 379 -5.87 33.53 -23.29
N ASN A 380 -4.75 33.43 -24.03
CA ASN A 380 -4.45 34.24 -25.22
C ASN A 380 -4.79 33.60 -26.58
N SER A 381 -5.57 32.52 -26.63
CA SER A 381 -6.00 31.91 -27.89
C SER A 381 -7.11 32.71 -28.58
N GLU A 382 -6.80 33.93 -29.04
CA GLU A 382 -7.70 34.80 -29.85
C GLU A 382 -8.03 34.21 -31.25
N ALA A 383 -7.80 32.92 -31.47
CA ALA A 383 -8.09 32.18 -32.69
C ALA A 383 -9.55 31.66 -32.75
N ASN A 384 -10.50 32.60 -32.65
CA ASN A 384 -11.87 32.52 -33.20
C ASN A 384 -12.61 31.15 -33.26
N ASN A 385 -12.86 30.45 -32.14
CA ASN A 385 -14.21 29.98 -31.79
C ASN A 385 -14.29 29.40 -30.36
N PRO A 386 -15.27 29.79 -29.51
CA PRO A 386 -15.54 29.10 -28.24
C PRO A 386 -16.05 27.66 -28.40
N ASP A 387 -16.75 27.33 -29.49
CA ASP A 387 -17.14 25.93 -29.77
C ASP A 387 -15.96 25.16 -30.37
N TYR A 388 -15.21 24.48 -29.50
CA TYR A 388 -14.43 23.24 -29.74
C TYR A 388 -13.48 23.18 -30.97
N GLY A 389 -13.12 24.31 -31.58
CA GLY A 389 -12.52 24.33 -32.93
C GLY A 389 -11.01 24.57 -33.06
N ASP A 390 -10.37 25.28 -32.12
CA ASP A 390 -8.93 25.61 -32.19
C ASP A 390 -8.21 25.60 -30.82
N GLU A 391 -8.86 25.08 -29.76
CA GLU A 391 -8.21 24.84 -28.45
C GLU A 391 -7.33 23.58 -28.49
N SER A 392 -6.30 23.61 -29.35
CA SER A 392 -5.11 22.80 -29.12
C SER A 392 -4.53 23.12 -27.72
N GLY A 393 -4.06 22.10 -27.01
CA GLY A 393 -3.46 22.31 -25.68
C GLY A 393 -2.22 23.20 -25.75
N THR A 394 -1.83 23.80 -24.64
CA THR A 394 -0.53 24.45 -24.55
C THR A 394 0.56 23.40 -24.40
N HIS A 395 1.78 23.78 -24.76
CA HIS A 395 3.00 23.05 -24.46
C HIS A 395 3.77 23.77 -23.33
N ASN A 396 3.13 24.73 -22.66
CA ASN A 396 3.74 25.62 -21.69
C ASN A 396 4.20 24.86 -20.45
N PHE A 397 5.39 25.19 -19.96
CA PHE A 397 5.95 24.60 -18.75
C PHE A 397 6.69 25.67 -17.95
N GLU A 398 6.26 25.92 -16.72
CA GLU A 398 6.88 26.93 -15.86
C GLU A 398 6.80 26.58 -14.37
N PHE A 399 7.58 27.30 -13.56
CA PHE A 399 7.63 27.07 -12.12
C PHE A 399 7.57 28.34 -11.27
N TYR A 400 7.02 28.20 -10.07
CA TYR A 400 7.03 29.17 -8.98
C TYR A 400 7.97 28.72 -7.86
N THR A 401 8.73 29.66 -7.29
CA THR A 401 9.63 29.37 -6.15
C THR A 401 9.02 29.94 -4.85
N PRO A 402 8.58 29.11 -3.89
CA PRO A 402 7.91 29.50 -2.66
C PRO A 402 8.86 30.16 -1.66
N ARG A 403 9.14 31.45 -1.87
CA ARG A 403 9.97 32.27 -0.98
C ARG A 403 9.24 33.54 -0.56
N ILE A 404 8.98 33.63 0.75
CA ILE A 404 8.25 34.74 1.37
C ILE A 404 9.08 36.03 1.23
N GLY A 405 8.71 36.87 0.25
CA GLY A 405 9.29 38.20 0.04
C GLY A 405 10.39 38.30 -1.02
N ASP A 406 10.73 37.24 -1.76
CA ASP A 406 11.74 37.30 -2.84
C ASP A 406 11.25 38.09 -4.08
N GLY A 407 9.92 38.24 -4.26
CA GLY A 407 9.32 38.98 -5.40
C GLY A 407 9.62 38.34 -6.76
N LYS A 408 9.81 37.02 -6.80
CA LYS A 408 10.07 36.24 -8.01
C LYS A 408 8.83 35.44 -8.36
N GLY A 409 8.04 35.99 -9.29
CA GLY A 409 6.95 35.27 -9.94
C GLY A 409 7.44 34.11 -10.80
N TRP A 410 6.53 33.61 -11.63
CA TRP A 410 6.74 32.40 -12.41
C TRP A 410 7.89 32.49 -13.42
N THR A 411 8.51 31.35 -13.71
CA THR A 411 9.65 31.21 -14.60
C THR A 411 9.45 30.08 -15.61
N SER A 412 9.27 30.44 -16.88
CA SER A 412 9.25 29.52 -18.03
C SER A 412 10.49 28.61 -18.11
N LEU A 413 10.27 27.38 -18.59
CA LEU A 413 11.27 26.35 -18.84
C LEU A 413 11.21 25.85 -20.30
N THR A 414 11.93 24.76 -20.60
CA THR A 414 11.79 24.02 -21.86
C THR A 414 10.37 23.48 -21.99
N ASN A 415 9.59 24.05 -22.91
CA ASN A 415 8.21 23.60 -23.19
C ASN A 415 8.15 22.13 -23.63
N LEU A 416 6.98 21.49 -23.41
CA LEU A 416 6.72 20.11 -23.83
C LEU A 416 6.84 19.92 -25.35
N PRO A 417 7.38 18.80 -25.86
CA PRO A 417 7.47 18.54 -27.30
C PRO A 417 6.13 18.38 -28.04
N ARG A 418 5.02 18.23 -27.31
CA ARG A 418 3.65 18.32 -27.83
C ARG A 418 2.75 19.09 -26.88
N ALA A 419 1.86 19.87 -27.48
CA ALA A 419 0.68 20.49 -26.88
C ALA A 419 -0.22 19.45 -26.18
N VAL A 420 -0.59 19.66 -24.91
CA VAL A 420 -1.40 18.69 -24.14
C VAL A 420 -2.27 19.34 -23.05
N LYS A 421 -3.52 18.88 -22.92
CA LYS A 421 -4.43 19.16 -21.78
C LYS A 421 -5.04 17.86 -21.25
N ASP A 422 -5.74 17.89 -20.12
CA ASP A 422 -6.40 16.72 -19.51
C ASP A 422 -5.45 15.53 -19.22
N HIS A 423 -4.16 15.82 -18.98
CA HIS A 423 -3.13 14.83 -18.68
C HIS A 423 -2.95 14.64 -17.17
N ALA A 424 -2.42 13.50 -16.77
CA ALA A 424 -1.93 13.33 -15.40
C ALA A 424 -0.45 13.75 -15.34
N ALA A 425 -0.06 14.53 -14.33
CA ALA A 425 1.34 14.82 -14.04
C ALA A 425 1.70 14.36 -12.62
N LEU A 426 2.96 13.95 -12.42
CA LEU A 426 3.42 13.37 -11.17
C LEU A 426 4.90 13.69 -10.91
N ALA A 427 5.21 14.20 -9.73
CA ALA A 427 6.59 14.34 -9.27
C ALA A 427 7.05 13.06 -8.55
N TYR A 428 8.25 12.57 -8.87
CA TYR A 428 8.88 11.42 -8.21
C TYR A 428 10.39 11.68 -8.03
N ASP A 429 10.85 11.69 -6.77
CA ASP A 429 12.19 12.16 -6.35
C ASP A 429 12.53 13.55 -6.93
N ARG A 430 13.26 13.59 -8.06
CA ARG A 430 13.67 14.82 -8.76
C ARG A 430 13.20 14.91 -10.20
N TRP A 431 12.33 13.99 -10.63
CA TRP A 431 11.75 13.97 -11.98
C TRP A 431 10.28 14.34 -11.94
N ILE A 432 9.84 15.05 -12.97
CA ILE A 432 8.43 15.29 -13.27
C ILE A 432 8.07 14.38 -14.43
N TYR A 433 6.99 13.63 -14.29
CA TYR A 433 6.41 12.78 -15.33
C TYR A 433 5.07 13.36 -15.80
N VAL A 434 4.82 13.28 -17.10
CA VAL A 434 3.58 13.70 -17.77
C VAL A 434 3.05 12.51 -18.55
N PHE A 435 1.85 12.06 -18.21
CA PHE A 435 1.20 10.87 -18.77
C PHE A 435 -0.01 11.26 -19.60
N GLY A 436 -0.06 10.82 -20.87
CA GLY A 436 -1.27 10.85 -21.68
C GLY A 436 -1.80 12.25 -22.01
N GLY A 437 -3.10 12.44 -21.78
CA GLY A 437 -3.84 13.68 -22.06
C GLY A 437 -4.40 13.77 -23.48
N VAL A 438 -5.17 14.83 -23.73
CA VAL A 438 -5.63 15.23 -25.07
C VAL A 438 -4.51 15.98 -25.77
N ILE A 439 -4.06 15.46 -26.91
CA ILE A 439 -3.16 16.13 -27.84
C ILE A 439 -3.91 16.45 -29.14
N HIS A 440 -3.39 17.39 -29.93
CA HIS A 440 -3.93 17.72 -31.26
C HIS A 440 -2.92 17.29 -32.34
N ASP A 441 -3.35 16.48 -33.32
CA ASP A 441 -2.50 15.97 -34.40
C ASP A 441 -3.13 16.28 -35.78
N ASN A 442 -2.56 17.29 -36.45
CA ASN A 442 -2.81 17.77 -37.82
C ASN A 442 -4.23 18.22 -38.22
N THR A 443 -5.29 17.62 -37.68
CA THR A 443 -6.70 18.08 -37.76
C THR A 443 -7.56 17.62 -36.58
N GLU A 444 -7.14 16.60 -35.82
CA GLU A 444 -8.00 15.92 -34.83
C GLU A 444 -7.42 16.01 -33.42
N HIS A 445 -8.29 16.12 -32.43
CA HIS A 445 -7.94 15.89 -31.03
C HIS A 445 -7.98 14.39 -30.74
N MET A 446 -6.96 13.87 -30.05
CA MET A 446 -6.86 12.46 -29.72
C MET A 446 -6.28 12.23 -28.31
N ALA A 447 -6.68 11.12 -27.69
CA ALA A 447 -6.08 10.66 -26.45
C ALA A 447 -4.64 10.18 -26.70
N SER A 448 -3.70 10.67 -25.92
CA SER A 448 -2.29 10.31 -25.96
C SER A 448 -2.02 9.09 -25.06
N LYS A 449 -1.05 8.26 -25.49
CA LYS A 449 -0.42 7.24 -24.65
C LYS A 449 1.04 7.56 -24.30
N HIS A 450 1.56 8.69 -24.74
CA HIS A 450 2.95 9.05 -24.51
C HIS A 450 3.20 9.40 -23.04
N VAL A 451 4.36 9.00 -22.53
CA VAL A 451 4.88 9.42 -21.23
C VAL A 451 6.14 10.25 -21.45
N TRP A 452 6.17 11.46 -20.88
CA TRP A 452 7.33 12.36 -20.94
C TRP A 452 7.91 12.55 -19.54
N SER A 453 9.23 12.73 -19.43
CA SER A 453 9.90 13.08 -18.18
C SER A 453 10.79 14.33 -18.32
N PHE A 454 10.89 15.11 -17.24
CA PHE A 454 11.80 16.24 -17.10
C PHE A 454 12.61 16.09 -15.79
N GLU A 455 13.93 16.24 -15.85
CA GLU A 455 14.79 16.19 -14.66
C GLU A 455 14.99 17.58 -14.06
N VAL A 456 14.48 17.80 -12.86
CA VAL A 456 14.60 19.10 -12.19
C VAL A 456 16.02 19.33 -11.70
N ASP A 457 16.61 20.46 -12.10
CA ASP A 457 18.03 20.83 -11.96
C ASP A 457 18.98 19.82 -12.63
N GLY A 458 18.61 19.30 -13.81
CA GLY A 458 19.52 18.55 -14.65
C GLY A 458 20.75 19.37 -15.05
N ASP A 459 21.80 18.68 -15.51
CA ASP A 459 22.91 19.28 -16.26
C ASP A 459 22.34 20.12 -17.43
N GLU A 460 22.97 21.23 -17.80
CA GLU A 460 22.51 22.10 -18.90
C GLU A 460 22.38 21.34 -20.24
N SER A 461 23.10 20.22 -20.38
CA SER A 461 23.00 19.28 -21.51
C SER A 461 21.80 18.31 -21.47
N ASN A 462 20.98 18.34 -20.41
CA ASN A 462 19.94 17.35 -20.07
C ASN A 462 18.63 18.00 -19.54
N ASN A 463 18.50 19.34 -19.60
CA ASN A 463 17.28 20.09 -19.26
C ASN A 463 16.25 20.13 -20.42
N ASP A 464 15.91 18.95 -20.94
CA ASP A 464 14.96 18.74 -22.05
C ASP A 464 14.06 17.53 -21.73
N TRP A 465 12.90 17.46 -22.38
CA TRP A 465 11.90 16.41 -22.15
C TRP A 465 12.27 15.09 -22.83
N LYS A 466 12.32 14.01 -22.05
CA LYS A 466 12.60 12.66 -22.54
C LYS A 466 11.31 11.90 -22.78
N LEU A 467 11.19 11.27 -23.95
CA LEU A 467 10.12 10.33 -24.24
C LEU A 467 10.43 8.98 -23.58
N HIS A 468 9.53 8.49 -22.75
CA HIS A 468 9.58 7.16 -22.12
C HIS A 468 8.85 6.11 -22.98
N ARG A 469 8.67 4.90 -22.45
CA ARG A 469 7.70 3.94 -23.01
C ARG A 469 6.30 4.57 -22.97
N ASP A 470 5.46 4.23 -23.93
CA ASP A 470 4.03 4.57 -23.90
C ASP A 470 3.28 3.77 -22.81
N MET A 471 2.18 4.34 -22.32
CA MET A 471 1.12 3.65 -21.57
C MET A 471 0.49 2.51 -22.36
N ALA A 472 -0.05 1.52 -21.64
CA ALA A 472 -0.74 0.37 -22.22
C ALA A 472 -1.95 0.81 -23.08
N LEU A 473 -2.67 1.85 -22.63
CA LEU A 473 -3.77 2.48 -23.36
C LEU A 473 -3.61 4.00 -23.40
N PRO A 474 -4.03 4.67 -24.50
CA PRO A 474 -4.16 6.12 -24.51
C PRO A 474 -5.27 6.54 -23.54
N ARG A 475 -5.04 7.59 -22.75
CA ARG A 475 -6.03 8.08 -21.79
C ARG A 475 -5.88 9.57 -21.47
N PHE A 476 -7.00 10.23 -21.20
CA PHE A 476 -7.10 11.60 -20.71
C PHE A 476 -8.17 11.70 -19.61
N GLY A 477 -8.13 12.76 -18.79
CA GLY A 477 -9.05 12.96 -17.66
C GLY A 477 -8.92 11.88 -16.59
N PHE A 478 -7.68 11.50 -16.24
CA PHE A 478 -7.34 10.44 -15.30
C PHE A 478 -6.34 10.95 -14.25
N SER A 479 -6.10 10.15 -13.22
CA SER A 479 -5.12 10.48 -12.18
C SER A 479 -3.97 9.49 -12.16
N ALA A 480 -2.76 10.01 -11.95
CA ALA A 480 -1.56 9.24 -11.65
C ALA A 480 -1.20 9.47 -10.19
N ILE A 481 -0.91 8.41 -9.44
CA ILE A 481 -0.55 8.49 -8.02
C ILE A 481 0.64 7.59 -7.72
N ILE A 482 1.54 8.04 -6.83
CA ILE A 482 2.56 7.17 -6.22
C ILE A 482 1.82 6.23 -5.28
N SER A 483 1.66 4.98 -5.68
CA SER A 483 0.99 3.97 -4.86
C SER A 483 1.94 3.28 -3.89
N THR A 484 3.24 3.21 -4.21
CA THR A 484 4.33 2.82 -3.29
C THR A 484 5.61 3.57 -3.67
N PRO A 485 6.67 3.58 -2.83
CA PRO A 485 7.96 4.15 -3.22
C PRO A 485 8.58 3.58 -4.53
N ARG A 486 8.06 2.46 -5.06
CA ARG A 486 8.48 1.86 -6.33
C ARG A 486 7.38 1.80 -7.39
N GLN A 487 6.15 2.25 -7.12
CA GLN A 487 5.01 2.04 -8.01
C GLN A 487 4.21 3.32 -8.27
N ILE A 488 3.81 3.50 -9.52
CA ILE A 488 2.82 4.48 -9.96
C ILE A 488 1.57 3.73 -10.43
N MET A 489 0.39 4.21 -10.06
CA MET A 489 -0.89 3.70 -10.54
C MET A 489 -1.62 4.78 -11.34
N LEU A 490 -2.07 4.44 -12.55
CA LEU A 490 -2.86 5.30 -13.42
C LEU A 490 -4.34 4.86 -13.37
N ILE A 491 -5.22 5.72 -12.89
CA ILE A 491 -6.57 5.37 -12.45
C ILE A 491 -7.61 6.19 -13.21
N GLY A 492 -8.58 5.49 -13.82
CA GLY A 492 -9.67 6.09 -14.60
C GLY A 492 -9.24 6.64 -15.96
N GLY A 493 -9.95 7.68 -16.40
CA GLY A 493 -9.83 8.31 -17.71
C GLY A 493 -10.73 7.73 -18.79
N HIS A 494 -10.61 8.31 -19.99
CA HIS A 494 -11.24 7.84 -21.23
C HIS A 494 -10.19 7.68 -22.34
N ASP A 495 -10.36 6.68 -23.20
CA ASP A 495 -9.47 6.39 -24.34
C ASP A 495 -9.89 7.08 -25.65
N LYS A 496 -11.13 7.59 -25.71
CA LYS A 496 -11.72 8.22 -26.89
C LYS A 496 -12.41 9.52 -26.51
N LEU A 497 -12.15 10.55 -27.31
CA LEU A 497 -13.02 11.70 -27.44
C LEU A 497 -14.23 11.28 -28.27
N GLY A 498 -15.42 11.81 -27.98
CA GLY A 498 -16.63 11.52 -28.74
C GLY A 498 -16.62 12.15 -30.13
N GLU A 499 -17.61 11.82 -30.96
CA GLU A 499 -17.95 12.70 -32.08
C GLU A 499 -18.36 14.08 -31.51
N VAL A 500 -17.89 15.15 -32.15
CA VAL A 500 -17.54 16.42 -31.48
C VAL A 500 -18.72 17.20 -30.87
N ASP A 501 -19.96 16.84 -31.19
CA ASP A 501 -21.18 17.62 -30.88
C ASP A 501 -22.10 17.03 -29.78
N THR A 502 -21.79 15.88 -29.15
CA THR A 502 -22.71 15.24 -28.18
C THR A 502 -22.16 15.12 -26.74
N PHE A 503 -22.89 15.72 -25.79
CA PHE A 503 -22.67 15.64 -24.35
C PHE A 503 -22.75 14.19 -23.81
N PRO A 504 -22.26 13.91 -22.57
CA PRO A 504 -22.29 12.57 -21.94
C PRO A 504 -23.65 11.86 -21.88
N GLU A 505 -24.76 12.57 -22.11
CA GLU A 505 -26.09 11.97 -22.24
C GLU A 505 -26.20 10.98 -23.42
N ASP A 506 -25.50 11.25 -24.52
CA ASP A 506 -25.48 10.46 -25.76
C ASP A 506 -24.07 9.91 -26.05
N PHE A 507 -23.43 9.31 -25.04
CA PHE A 507 -22.30 8.38 -25.22
C PHE A 507 -22.79 6.90 -25.15
N PRO A 508 -23.36 6.33 -26.24
CA PRO A 508 -23.82 4.95 -26.28
C PRO A 508 -22.65 3.95 -26.44
N GLY A 509 -21.81 3.83 -25.40
CA GLY A 509 -20.90 2.69 -25.21
C GLY A 509 -19.76 2.56 -26.20
N THR A 510 -18.93 3.59 -26.35
CA THR A 510 -17.74 3.58 -27.22
C THR A 510 -16.40 3.69 -26.48
N SER A 511 -16.37 4.21 -25.25
CA SER A 511 -15.19 4.15 -24.37
C SER A 511 -14.79 2.71 -24.09
N SER A 512 -13.49 2.43 -24.10
CA SER A 512 -12.99 1.14 -23.61
C SER A 512 -13.07 1.13 -22.07
N PRO A 513 -13.46 0.02 -21.42
CA PRO A 513 -13.38 -0.09 -19.97
C PRO A 513 -11.92 0.09 -19.53
N MET A 514 -11.64 1.10 -18.72
CA MET A 514 -10.25 1.48 -18.44
C MET A 514 -9.68 0.67 -17.27
N PRO A 515 -8.67 -0.20 -17.49
CA PRO A 515 -7.95 -0.81 -16.39
C PRO A 515 -7.13 0.25 -15.66
N ILE A 516 -6.92 0.00 -14.38
CA ILE A 516 -5.86 0.63 -13.61
C ILE A 516 -4.54 0.03 -14.09
N GLU A 517 -3.55 0.89 -14.32
CA GLU A 517 -2.27 0.53 -14.95
C GLU A 517 -1.16 0.74 -13.91
N LYS A 518 -0.44 -0.33 -13.57
CA LYS A 518 0.58 -0.33 -12.51
C LYS A 518 1.98 -0.37 -13.14
N TRP A 519 2.71 0.72 -12.94
CA TRP A 519 4.08 0.89 -13.41
C TRP A 519 5.07 0.66 -12.26
N THR A 520 5.99 -0.30 -12.42
CA THR A 520 7.00 -0.67 -11.42
C THR A 520 8.36 -0.05 -11.76
N ASN A 521 9.06 0.55 -10.80
CA ASN A 521 10.45 1.00 -10.96
C ASN A 521 11.42 -0.17 -10.73
N GLU A 522 12.16 -0.59 -11.76
CA GLU A 522 13.20 -1.63 -11.64
C GLU A 522 14.28 -1.25 -10.61
N ARG A 523 14.53 0.06 -10.43
CA ARG A 523 15.56 0.55 -9.53
C ARG A 523 15.06 0.59 -8.08
N GLU A 524 15.82 -0.04 -7.20
CA GLU A 524 15.72 0.17 -5.76
C GLU A 524 16.15 1.60 -5.40
N ALA A 525 15.53 2.16 -4.35
CA ALA A 525 15.88 3.46 -3.80
C ALA A 525 16.98 3.31 -2.71
N PRO A 526 17.89 4.29 -2.53
CA PRO A 526 17.95 5.59 -3.20
C PRO A 526 18.50 5.50 -4.62
N LEU A 527 18.00 6.37 -5.51
CA LEU A 527 18.35 6.40 -6.93
C LEU A 527 19.71 7.05 -7.22
N LEU A 528 20.73 6.71 -6.44
CA LEU A 528 22.10 7.20 -6.56
C LEU A 528 23.01 6.05 -6.99
N ASP A 529 23.86 6.27 -8.00
CA ASP A 529 24.95 5.32 -8.27
C ASP A 529 26.09 5.43 -7.24
N ALA A 530 27.07 4.53 -7.34
CA ALA A 530 28.21 4.46 -6.42
C ALA A 530 29.10 5.73 -6.36
N ASN A 531 28.87 6.72 -7.24
CA ASN A 531 29.55 8.02 -7.25
C ASN A 531 28.64 9.16 -6.72
N GLY A 532 27.43 8.86 -6.27
CA GLY A 532 26.42 9.85 -5.87
C GLY A 532 25.70 10.51 -7.05
N VAL A 533 25.76 9.95 -8.26
CA VAL A 533 25.07 10.50 -9.43
C VAL A 533 23.68 9.88 -9.54
N PHE A 534 22.65 10.73 -9.50
CA PHE A 534 21.25 10.33 -9.65
C PHE A 534 21.02 9.47 -10.93
N LYS A 535 20.07 8.54 -10.84
CA LYS A 535 19.68 7.63 -11.93
C LYS A 535 18.18 7.67 -12.13
N GLU A 536 17.78 8.13 -13.30
CA GLU A 536 16.40 8.18 -13.75
C GLU A 536 15.73 6.79 -13.58
N PRO A 537 14.54 6.72 -12.94
CA PRO A 537 13.75 5.50 -12.80
C PRO A 537 13.62 4.72 -14.12
N ILE A 538 13.60 3.39 -14.04
CA ILE A 538 13.19 2.56 -15.17
C ILE A 538 11.79 2.05 -14.85
N TRP A 539 10.79 2.70 -15.41
CA TRP A 539 9.40 2.30 -15.26
C TRP A 539 9.07 1.18 -16.25
N LEU A 540 8.71 0.01 -15.72
CA LEU A 540 8.08 -1.06 -16.47
C LEU A 540 6.56 -0.93 -16.37
N ASP A 541 5.90 -0.87 -17.51
CA ASP A 541 4.52 -1.35 -17.64
C ASP A 541 4.55 -2.89 -17.59
N GLU A 542 4.03 -3.46 -16.50
CA GLU A 542 3.97 -4.91 -16.26
C GLU A 542 2.54 -5.45 -16.10
N GLN A 543 1.63 -4.65 -15.54
CA GLN A 543 0.32 -5.12 -15.09
C GLN A 543 -0.78 -4.08 -15.33
N VAL A 544 -1.84 -4.54 -16.00
CA VAL A 544 -3.16 -3.87 -16.10
C VAL A 544 -4.17 -4.70 -15.34
N SER A 545 -5.10 -4.03 -14.63
CA SER A 545 -6.03 -4.70 -13.73
C SER A 545 -7.15 -5.47 -14.45
N GLU A 546 -7.57 -6.61 -13.89
CA GLU A 546 -8.78 -7.34 -14.32
C GLU A 546 -10.04 -6.49 -14.06
N HIS A 547 -10.08 -5.79 -12.93
CA HIS A 547 -11.11 -4.79 -12.67
C HIS A 547 -10.92 -3.56 -13.58
N THR A 548 -12.00 -3.10 -14.21
CA THR A 548 -11.99 -1.94 -15.10
C THR A 548 -12.99 -0.86 -14.65
N LEU A 549 -12.59 0.39 -14.83
CA LEU A 549 -13.37 1.57 -14.52
C LEU A 549 -14.03 2.11 -15.82
N ASP A 550 -15.35 1.96 -15.93
CA ASP A 550 -16.15 2.68 -16.95
C ASP A 550 -16.58 4.04 -16.37
N ARG A 551 -16.32 5.13 -17.09
CA ARG A 551 -16.74 6.53 -16.78
C ARG A 551 -16.11 7.26 -15.59
N TYR A 552 -15.02 6.74 -15.02
CA TYR A 552 -14.29 7.44 -13.94
C TYR A 552 -13.37 8.51 -14.55
N MET A 553 -13.95 9.65 -14.93
CA MET A 553 -13.20 10.82 -15.39
C MET A 553 -12.95 11.81 -14.25
N TYR A 554 -11.74 12.37 -14.24
CA TYR A 554 -11.23 13.27 -13.20
C TYR A 554 -11.42 12.72 -11.77
N PRO A 555 -11.08 11.44 -11.50
CA PRO A 555 -11.28 10.85 -10.19
C PRO A 555 -10.39 11.54 -9.14
N ALA A 556 -10.95 11.93 -8.00
CA ALA A 556 -10.14 12.21 -6.83
C ALA A 556 -9.60 10.89 -6.26
N VAL A 557 -8.27 10.77 -6.19
CA VAL A 557 -7.61 9.56 -5.69
C VAL A 557 -6.75 9.89 -4.48
N PHE A 558 -6.94 9.14 -3.39
CA PHE A 558 -6.16 9.27 -2.16
C PHE A 558 -5.61 7.91 -1.73
N MET A 559 -4.34 7.86 -1.33
CA MET A 559 -3.78 6.68 -0.66
C MET A 559 -4.21 6.71 0.82
N VAL A 560 -5.03 5.74 1.24
CA VAL A 560 -5.59 5.65 2.59
C VAL A 560 -5.11 4.38 3.30
N ASN A 561 -4.80 4.51 4.59
CA ASN A 561 -4.34 3.40 5.44
C ASN A 561 -5.50 2.44 5.75
N ASN A 562 -5.29 1.12 5.69
CA ASN A 562 -6.32 0.12 6.00
C ASN A 562 -6.98 0.31 7.38
N ARG A 563 -6.27 0.85 8.38
CA ARG A 563 -6.88 1.19 9.69
C ARG A 563 -7.95 2.28 9.61
N TRP A 564 -7.86 3.20 8.65
CA TRP A 564 -8.88 4.22 8.36
C TRP A 564 -10.15 3.54 7.84
N LEU A 565 -9.99 2.66 6.86
CA LEU A 565 -11.07 1.84 6.27
C LEU A 565 -11.74 0.94 7.31
N GLU A 566 -10.96 0.26 8.17
CA GLU A 566 -11.47 -0.60 9.24
C GLU A 566 -12.25 0.16 10.32
N TRP A 567 -11.84 1.40 10.65
CA TRP A 567 -12.54 2.23 11.63
C TRP A 567 -13.85 2.82 11.10
N GLU A 568 -13.91 3.17 9.82
CA GLU A 568 -14.99 4.00 9.28
C GLU A 568 -16.03 3.18 8.49
N ILE A 569 -15.64 2.14 7.74
CA ILE A 569 -16.59 1.29 6.98
C ILE A 569 -17.42 0.38 7.89
N ASN A 570 -16.90 0.00 9.07
CA ASN A 570 -17.60 -0.91 9.99
C ASN A 570 -18.73 -0.25 10.80
N TYR A 571 -18.92 1.07 10.69
CA TYR A 571 -20.07 1.75 11.30
C TYR A 571 -21.09 2.14 10.23
N ASP A 572 -22.32 1.68 10.44
CA ASP A 572 -23.47 2.13 9.66
C ASP A 572 -23.63 3.64 9.86
N CYS A 573 -23.65 4.42 8.78
CA CYS A 573 -23.60 5.89 8.85
C CYS A 573 -24.86 6.49 9.52
N ASP A 574 -25.95 5.74 9.56
CA ASP A 574 -27.16 6.05 10.36
C ASP A 574 -26.95 5.96 11.89
N VAL A 575 -25.80 5.41 12.37
CA VAL A 575 -25.60 5.01 13.77
C VAL A 575 -24.20 5.36 14.32
N ILE A 576 -23.63 6.53 13.98
CA ILE A 576 -22.39 7.02 14.62
C ILE A 576 -22.68 7.97 15.79
N PRO A 577 -22.36 7.60 17.05
CA PRO A 577 -22.32 8.53 18.16
C PRO A 577 -21.06 9.41 18.07
N VAL A 578 -21.24 10.74 18.11
CA VAL A 578 -20.14 11.71 17.97
C VAL A 578 -19.10 11.55 19.10
N VAL A 579 -17.95 10.96 18.76
CA VAL A 579 -16.76 10.88 19.64
C VAL A 579 -15.50 11.26 18.85
N TYR A 580 -15.47 12.49 18.32
CA TYR A 580 -14.18 13.13 18.07
C TYR A 580 -13.44 13.25 19.40
N LYS A 581 -12.28 12.59 19.49
CA LYS A 581 -11.38 12.75 20.63
C LYS A 581 -9.99 13.11 20.12
N GLU A 582 -9.58 14.33 20.41
CA GLU A 582 -8.28 14.86 20.03
C GLU A 582 -7.16 13.97 20.61
N HIS A 583 -6.43 13.28 19.73
CA HIS A 583 -5.16 12.67 20.07
C HIS A 583 -4.04 13.56 19.55
N SER A 584 -3.68 14.55 20.36
CA SER A 584 -2.39 15.22 20.26
C SER A 584 -1.27 14.20 20.45
N PHE A 585 -0.35 14.12 19.49
CA PHE A 585 0.92 13.42 19.68
C PHE A 585 1.86 14.30 20.53
N GLU A 586 2.37 13.74 21.63
CA GLU A 586 3.61 14.15 22.31
C GLU A 586 4.71 13.13 21.98
#